data_AF-A0A812J107-F1
#
_entry.id   AF-A0A812J107-F1
#
_cell.length_a   1.000
_cell.length_b   1.000
_cell.length_c   1.000
_cell.angle_alpha   90.00
_cell.angle_beta   90.00
_cell.angle_gamma   90.00
#
_symmetry.space_group_name_H-M   'P 1'
#
loop_
_entity.id
_entity.type
_entity.pdbx_description
1 polymer ?
#
loop_
_entity_poly.entity_id
_entity_poly.type
_entity_poly.pdbx_seq_one_letter_code
_entity_poly.pdbx_strand_id
1 'polypeptide(L)'
;MAGALKTTRALCFLASLRVYAHGDDIWATELLQRKLVLSGTATELGLPEERLKAAEPLWWFHCPKCGTSFINALISLPGVCPGLPLHSVDSTTLGSCFGPNFFTSVCPSWCSGMECVFPPHQALGDYTAKKGRLVGLFRDPDQRLLSLYHSWGNGPDCFDWSETFKNMTKPPFLEYADLMKGGMTYQLTQVDQRSTVGTPLDVHRPMTSDDAKEASRRVREGFAFVGLTEEWDMSICLFHKMFGGHCRAEEFEDVRPTSSGKDASVDYDTSELMGFHDDIDEIVYSAALDVFKTNVVLYNVSQDSCRSCFSVRS
;
A
#
# COMPACT_ATOMS: atom_id res chain seq x y z
N MET A 1 33.07 -43.76 47.28
CA MET A 1 33.08 -44.69 46.13
C MET A 1 31.62 -44.97 45.79
N ALA A 2 31.06 -44.26 44.79
CA ALA A 2 30.79 -44.76 43.42
C ALA A 2 29.79 -45.94 43.41
N GLY A 3 28.72 -46.02 42.62
CA GLY A 3 28.19 -45.20 41.53
C GLY A 3 26.69 -45.52 41.34
N ALA A 4 25.93 -44.65 40.68
CA ALA A 4 25.64 -44.72 39.24
C ALA A 4 24.30 -45.43 38.94
N LEU A 5 23.21 -44.66 38.79
CA LEU A 5 22.04 -45.00 37.96
C LEU A 5 20.97 -43.90 37.98
N LYS A 6 21.20 -42.76 37.31
CA LYS A 6 20.13 -41.84 36.87
C LYS A 6 20.59 -41.00 35.66
N THR A 7 20.52 -41.57 34.45
CA THR A 7 20.66 -40.79 33.20
C THR A 7 19.95 -41.52 32.06
N THR A 8 18.63 -41.33 31.94
CA THR A 8 17.92 -41.62 30.66
C THR A 8 16.57 -40.93 30.51
N ARG A 9 16.45 -39.65 30.90
CA ARG A 9 15.27 -38.82 30.54
C ARG A 9 15.65 -37.32 30.50
N ALA A 10 16.57 -36.96 29.62
CA ALA A 10 16.92 -35.56 29.34
C ALA A 10 17.46 -35.36 27.91
N LEU A 11 16.97 -36.13 26.94
CA LEU A 11 17.42 -36.05 25.53
C LEU A 11 16.28 -35.94 24.50
N CYS A 12 15.05 -35.68 24.93
CA CYS A 12 13.93 -35.41 23.98
C CYS A 12 13.24 -34.05 24.17
N PHE A 13 13.76 -33.15 25.01
CA PHE A 13 13.21 -31.79 25.16
C PHE A 13 14.09 -30.68 24.57
N LEU A 14 15.28 -31.01 24.07
CA LEU A 14 16.21 -30.05 23.43
C LEU A 14 16.20 -30.12 21.89
N ALA A 15 15.37 -30.97 21.30
CA ALA A 15 15.22 -31.05 19.83
C ALA A 15 14.03 -30.25 19.27
N SER A 16 13.08 -29.79 20.11
CA SER A 16 11.92 -29.00 19.66
C SER A 16 12.05 -27.49 19.85
N LEU A 17 13.16 -26.99 20.41
CA LEU A 17 13.41 -25.55 20.60
C LEU A 17 14.42 -24.95 19.60
N ARG A 18 14.85 -25.71 18.59
CA ARG A 18 15.83 -25.25 17.57
C ARG A 18 15.24 -24.87 16.21
N VAL A 19 13.92 -24.97 16.01
CA VAL A 19 13.30 -24.72 14.70
C VAL A 19 12.59 -23.35 14.62
N TYR A 20 12.33 -22.68 15.75
CA TYR A 20 11.62 -21.39 15.76
C TYR A 20 12.50 -20.13 15.96
N ALA A 21 13.81 -20.28 16.19
CA ALA A 21 14.70 -19.15 16.50
C ALA A 21 15.57 -18.68 15.30
N HIS A 22 15.46 -19.30 14.13
CA HIS A 22 16.36 -19.01 13.00
C HIS A 22 15.84 -17.96 12.00
N GLY A 23 14.54 -17.63 12.00
CA GLY A 23 13.98 -16.62 11.08
C GLY A 23 14.30 -15.18 11.50
N ASP A 24 14.08 -14.87 12.78
CA ASP A 24 14.22 -13.50 13.30
C ASP A 24 15.69 -13.04 13.38
N ASP A 25 16.61 -13.97 13.61
CA ASP A 25 18.05 -13.66 13.80
C ASP A 25 18.77 -13.41 12.46
N ILE A 26 18.33 -14.09 11.38
CA ILE A 26 18.82 -13.83 10.02
C ILE A 26 18.33 -12.46 9.55
N TRP A 27 17.05 -12.15 9.77
CA TRP A 27 16.48 -10.87 9.39
C TRP A 27 17.12 -9.71 10.15
N ALA A 28 17.31 -9.83 11.47
CA ALA A 28 18.00 -8.79 12.26
C ALA A 28 19.44 -8.56 11.77
N THR A 29 20.15 -9.62 11.39
CA THR A 29 21.51 -9.52 10.87
C THR A 29 21.56 -8.90 9.47
N GLU A 30 20.66 -9.28 8.56
CA GLU A 30 20.53 -8.65 7.24
C GLU A 30 20.11 -7.18 7.37
N LEU A 31 19.20 -6.85 8.29
CA LEU A 31 18.77 -5.49 8.57
C LEU A 31 19.92 -4.65 9.13
N LEU A 32 20.75 -5.20 10.02
CA LEU A 32 21.94 -4.55 10.55
C LEU A 32 23.00 -4.33 9.47
N GLN A 33 23.25 -5.33 8.62
CA GLN A 33 24.16 -5.20 7.48
C GLN A 33 23.65 -4.15 6.49
N ARG A 34 22.37 -4.15 6.15
CA ARG A 34 21.74 -3.11 5.33
C ARG A 34 21.84 -1.75 6.00
N LYS A 35 21.55 -1.63 7.29
CA LYS A 35 21.66 -0.36 8.03
C LYS A 35 23.10 0.16 8.02
N LEU A 36 24.11 -0.71 8.16
CA LEU A 36 25.51 -0.32 8.07
C LEU A 36 25.87 0.19 6.67
N VAL A 37 25.46 -0.51 5.61
CA VAL A 37 25.67 -0.08 4.23
C VAL A 37 24.93 1.24 3.94
N LEU A 38 23.68 1.37 4.37
CA LEU A 38 22.83 2.53 4.10
C LEU A 38 23.15 3.74 4.99
N SER A 39 23.72 3.53 6.18
CA SER A 39 24.17 4.63 7.04
C SER A 39 25.32 5.44 6.41
N GLY A 40 26.08 4.83 5.51
CA GLY A 40 27.05 5.53 4.66
C GLY A 40 26.41 6.33 3.53
N THR A 41 25.24 5.91 3.03
CA THR A 41 24.52 6.55 1.91
C THR A 41 23.51 7.60 2.34
N ALA A 42 23.21 7.74 3.64
CA ALA A 42 22.25 8.74 4.14
C ALA A 42 22.62 10.19 3.76
N THR A 43 23.93 10.48 3.65
CA THR A 43 24.44 11.80 3.19
C THR A 43 24.22 12.02 1.69
N GLU A 44 23.94 10.95 0.92
CA GLU A 44 23.74 10.98 -0.54
C GLU A 44 22.26 11.03 -0.96
N LEU A 45 21.31 10.91 -0.02
CA LEU A 45 19.88 10.88 -0.34
C LEU A 45 19.30 12.26 -0.74
N GLY A 46 20.09 13.32 -0.70
CA GLY A 46 19.65 14.70 -0.93
C GLY A 46 18.72 15.22 0.16
N LEU A 47 18.19 16.43 -0.02
CA LEU A 47 17.16 16.99 0.86
C LEU A 47 15.77 16.42 0.51
N PRO A 48 14.83 16.30 1.47
CA PRO A 48 13.47 15.84 1.19
C PRO A 48 12.78 16.59 0.05
N GLU A 49 12.98 17.91 -0.02
CA GLU A 49 12.42 18.77 -1.06
C GLU A 49 12.99 18.44 -2.46
N GLU A 50 14.26 18.05 -2.55
CA GLU A 50 14.88 17.62 -3.80
C GLU A 50 14.30 16.29 -4.27
N ARG A 51 14.07 15.36 -3.35
CA ARG A 51 13.44 14.07 -3.65
C ARG A 51 11.99 14.23 -4.09
N LEU A 52 11.23 15.10 -3.43
CA LEU A 52 9.86 15.41 -3.84
C LEU A 52 9.84 15.99 -5.24
N LYS A 53 10.65 17.03 -5.49
CA LYS A 53 10.77 17.66 -6.80
C LYS A 53 11.18 16.68 -7.92
N ALA A 54 12.01 15.69 -7.61
CA ALA A 54 12.39 14.64 -8.56
C ALA A 54 11.25 13.65 -8.86
N ALA A 55 10.34 13.45 -7.91
CA ALA A 55 9.16 12.59 -8.07
C ALA A 55 7.96 13.33 -8.70
N GLU A 56 7.99 14.66 -8.77
CA GLU A 56 6.89 15.46 -9.29
C GLU A 56 6.79 15.47 -10.84
N PRO A 57 5.57 15.57 -11.40
CA PRO A 57 4.29 15.44 -10.69
C PRO A 57 4.10 14.02 -10.13
N LEU A 58 3.66 13.88 -8.88
CA LEU A 58 3.40 12.58 -8.28
C LEU A 58 2.28 11.85 -9.05
N TRP A 59 2.44 10.56 -9.30
CA TRP A 59 1.41 9.73 -9.90
C TRP A 59 0.91 8.73 -8.86
N TRP A 60 -0.32 8.93 -8.39
CA TRP A 60 -0.89 8.09 -7.34
C TRP A 60 -1.41 6.77 -7.91
N PHE A 61 -0.64 5.70 -7.67
CA PHE A 61 -1.12 4.35 -7.86
C PHE A 61 -2.00 3.95 -6.68
N HIS A 62 -3.29 3.79 -6.94
CA HIS A 62 -4.26 3.41 -5.93
C HIS A 62 -4.88 2.06 -6.25
N CYS A 63 -4.29 0.99 -5.73
CA CYS A 63 -4.98 -0.29 -5.77
C CYS A 63 -6.21 -0.25 -4.83
N PRO A 64 -7.36 -0.78 -5.29
CA PRO A 64 -8.55 -0.90 -4.48
C PRO A 64 -8.32 -1.57 -3.14
N LYS A 65 -8.85 -0.92 -2.09
CA LYS A 65 -8.69 -1.31 -0.68
C LYS A 65 -7.29 -1.13 -0.09
N CYS A 66 -6.43 -0.40 -0.78
CA CYS A 66 -5.14 0.06 -0.28
C CYS A 66 -5.21 1.56 0.13
N GLY A 67 -6.23 1.94 0.92
CA GLY A 67 -6.25 3.24 1.60
C GLY A 67 -6.58 4.47 0.75
N THR A 68 -7.87 4.74 0.49
CA THR A 68 -8.29 5.98 -0.20
C THR A 68 -7.88 7.24 0.58
N SER A 69 -7.81 7.16 1.91
CA SER A 69 -7.41 8.27 2.81
C SER A 69 -5.99 8.77 2.58
N PHE A 70 -5.14 8.01 1.89
CA PHE A 70 -3.76 8.42 1.59
C PHE A 70 -3.69 9.70 0.75
N ILE A 71 -4.78 10.05 0.06
CA ILE A 71 -4.93 11.34 -0.62
C ILE A 71 -4.65 12.54 0.30
N ASN A 72 -5.01 12.46 1.59
CA ASN A 72 -4.76 13.53 2.55
C ASN A 72 -3.26 13.75 2.80
N ALA A 73 -2.44 12.69 2.74
CA ALA A 73 -0.99 12.82 2.81
C ALA A 73 -0.40 13.41 1.52
N LEU A 74 -0.97 13.06 0.36
CA LEU A 74 -0.52 13.62 -0.92
C LEU A 74 -0.72 15.14 -0.97
N ILE A 75 -1.92 15.62 -0.61
CA ILE A 75 -2.25 17.05 -0.68
C ILE A 75 -1.56 17.88 0.41
N SER A 76 -1.09 17.24 1.50
CA SER A 76 -0.41 17.93 2.59
C SER A 76 1.08 18.18 2.31
N LEU A 77 1.65 17.50 1.31
CA LEU A 77 3.05 17.69 0.94
C LEU A 77 3.34 19.12 0.47
N PRO A 78 4.52 19.67 0.82
CA PRO A 78 4.91 20.99 0.38
C PRO A 78 4.94 21.09 -1.15
N GLY A 79 4.20 22.03 -1.73
CA GLY A 79 4.23 22.29 -3.17
C GLY A 79 3.37 21.37 -4.05
N VAL A 80 2.81 20.29 -3.51
CA VAL A 80 1.95 19.38 -4.29
C VAL A 80 0.61 20.04 -4.63
N CYS A 81 -0.08 20.57 -3.61
CA CYS A 81 -1.35 21.30 -3.76
C CYS A 81 -1.28 22.73 -3.17
N PRO A 82 -0.47 23.64 -3.75
CA PRO A 82 -0.23 24.95 -3.16
C PRO A 82 -1.51 25.78 -3.10
N GLY A 83 -1.88 26.20 -1.89
CA GLY A 83 -3.03 27.08 -1.66
C GLY A 83 -4.38 26.38 -1.64
N LEU A 84 -4.44 25.04 -1.72
CA LEU A 84 -5.68 24.30 -1.55
C LEU A 84 -6.34 24.69 -0.21
N PRO A 85 -7.58 25.23 -0.21
CA PRO A 85 -8.23 25.71 1.01
C PRO A 85 -8.86 24.58 1.84
N LEU A 86 -8.64 23.33 1.45
CA LEU A 86 -9.18 22.14 2.11
C LEU A 86 -8.15 21.56 3.06
N HIS A 87 -8.59 21.23 4.27
CA HIS A 87 -7.75 20.55 5.26
C HIS A 87 -7.83 19.01 5.14
N SER A 88 -8.91 18.50 4.54
CA SER A 88 -9.14 17.08 4.27
C SER A 88 -9.95 16.89 2.98
N VAL A 89 -9.73 15.76 2.31
CA VAL A 89 -10.52 15.26 1.19
C VAL A 89 -11.36 14.09 1.67
N ASP A 90 -12.57 14.43 2.10
CA ASP A 90 -13.52 13.49 2.69
C ASP A 90 -14.98 13.82 2.32
N SER A 91 -15.89 13.00 2.84
CA SER A 91 -17.32 13.16 2.58
C SER A 91 -17.98 14.40 3.19
N THR A 92 -17.39 14.98 4.23
CA THR A 92 -17.89 16.21 4.86
C THR A 92 -17.53 17.44 4.02
N THR A 93 -16.37 17.40 3.38
CA THR A 93 -15.81 18.51 2.61
C THR A 93 -16.28 18.50 1.16
N LEU A 94 -16.33 17.33 0.53
CA LEU A 94 -16.64 17.18 -0.91
C LEU A 94 -17.85 16.29 -1.19
N GLY A 95 -18.63 15.92 -0.16
CA GLY A 95 -19.82 15.08 -0.27
C GLY A 95 -19.52 13.59 -0.44
N SER A 96 -20.56 12.74 -0.51
CA SER A 96 -20.41 11.27 -0.57
C SER A 96 -19.56 10.76 -1.75
N CYS A 97 -19.39 11.59 -2.79
CA CYS A 97 -18.57 11.32 -3.97
C CYS A 97 -17.23 12.08 -3.93
N PHE A 98 -16.65 12.26 -2.75
CA PHE A 98 -15.46 13.09 -2.54
C PHE A 98 -14.29 12.72 -3.44
N GLY A 99 -14.05 11.42 -3.70
CA GLY A 99 -12.98 10.96 -4.59
C GLY A 99 -13.15 11.50 -6.02
N PRO A 100 -14.23 11.14 -6.73
CA PRO A 100 -14.55 11.72 -8.03
C PRO A 100 -14.55 13.25 -8.05
N ASN A 101 -15.18 13.89 -7.06
CA ASN A 101 -15.25 15.35 -6.97
C ASN A 101 -13.85 15.99 -6.82
N PHE A 102 -12.98 15.38 -6.02
CA PHE A 102 -11.61 15.84 -5.87
C PHE A 102 -10.86 15.77 -7.20
N PHE A 103 -10.79 14.58 -7.81
CA PHE A 103 -9.96 14.41 -9.00
C PHE A 103 -10.46 15.17 -10.24
N THR A 104 -11.77 15.35 -10.37
CA THR A 104 -12.35 16.01 -11.55
C THR A 104 -12.48 17.52 -11.38
N SER A 105 -12.69 18.02 -10.16
CA SER A 105 -13.04 19.43 -9.92
C SER A 105 -12.03 20.21 -9.08
N VAL A 106 -11.29 19.54 -8.20
CA VAL A 106 -10.36 20.21 -7.27
C VAL A 106 -8.92 20.05 -7.74
N CYS A 107 -8.45 18.81 -7.85
CA CYS A 107 -7.06 18.47 -8.16
C CYS A 107 -6.51 19.23 -9.38
N PRO A 108 -7.19 19.31 -10.55
CA PRO A 108 -6.62 19.97 -11.73
C PRO A 108 -6.35 21.46 -11.56
N SER A 109 -7.04 22.12 -10.62
CA SER A 109 -6.92 23.56 -10.37
C SER A 109 -5.91 23.88 -9.27
N TRP A 110 -5.71 22.96 -8.32
CA TRP A 110 -4.98 23.25 -7.08
C TRP A 110 -3.70 22.44 -6.92
N CYS A 111 -3.55 21.33 -7.64
CA CYS A 111 -2.54 20.31 -7.37
C CYS A 111 -1.56 20.11 -8.51
N SER A 112 -0.75 21.14 -8.81
CA SER A 112 0.25 21.10 -9.89
C SER A 112 1.37 20.08 -9.67
N GLY A 113 1.63 19.68 -8.42
CA GLY A 113 2.65 18.68 -8.10
C GLY A 113 2.14 17.24 -8.14
N MET A 114 0.91 16.99 -8.60
CA MET A 114 0.41 15.62 -8.83
C MET A 114 -0.34 15.50 -10.15
N GLU A 115 -0.35 14.29 -10.70
CA GLU A 115 -1.15 13.95 -11.86
C GLU A 115 -2.56 13.55 -11.41
N CYS A 116 -3.56 14.37 -11.76
CA CYS A 116 -4.95 14.19 -11.38
C CYS A 116 -5.64 13.18 -12.31
N VAL A 117 -5.44 11.88 -12.05
CA VAL A 117 -6.04 10.80 -12.85
C VAL A 117 -7.32 10.29 -12.20
N PHE A 118 -8.38 10.16 -13.00
CA PHE A 118 -9.64 9.54 -12.59
C PHE A 118 -10.20 8.62 -13.68
N PRO A 119 -10.77 7.46 -13.32
CA PRO A 119 -10.76 6.86 -11.98
C PRO A 119 -9.35 6.40 -11.52
N PRO A 120 -9.09 6.36 -10.21
CA PRO A 120 -7.77 6.04 -9.66
C PRO A 120 -7.45 4.54 -9.67
N HIS A 121 -8.42 3.68 -10.00
CA HIS A 121 -8.33 2.20 -9.95
C HIS A 121 -7.95 1.57 -11.29
N GLN A 122 -7.26 2.33 -12.13
CA GLN A 122 -6.98 1.94 -13.50
C GLN A 122 -5.65 1.22 -13.66
N ALA A 123 -5.52 0.51 -14.78
CA ALA A 123 -4.23 0.06 -15.26
C ALA A 123 -3.23 1.23 -15.38
N LEU A 124 -1.99 0.97 -15.00
CA LEU A 124 -0.89 1.93 -14.95
C LEU A 124 -0.55 2.53 -16.31
N GLY A 125 -0.78 1.79 -17.39
CA GLY A 125 -0.52 2.25 -18.75
C GLY A 125 0.98 2.38 -19.03
N ASP A 126 1.40 3.53 -19.57
CA ASP A 126 2.81 3.82 -19.83
C ASP A 126 3.62 3.94 -18.52
N TYR A 127 4.17 2.81 -18.09
CA TYR A 127 5.07 2.73 -16.93
C TYR A 127 6.34 3.55 -17.13
N THR A 128 6.90 3.58 -18.35
CA THR A 128 8.18 4.24 -18.62
C THR A 128 8.07 5.74 -18.36
N ALA A 129 6.97 6.37 -18.77
CA ALA A 129 6.71 7.79 -18.53
C ALA A 129 6.50 8.14 -17.03
N LYS A 130 6.12 7.16 -16.21
CA LYS A 130 5.80 7.35 -14.78
C LYS A 130 6.89 6.84 -13.83
N LYS A 131 7.89 6.13 -14.34
CA LYS A 131 8.98 5.55 -13.54
C LYS A 131 9.66 6.65 -12.70
N GLY A 132 9.76 6.43 -11.40
CA GLY A 132 10.35 7.37 -10.43
C GLY A 132 9.37 8.43 -9.92
N ARG A 133 8.10 8.40 -10.35
CA ARG A 133 7.05 9.35 -9.93
C ARG A 133 5.86 8.65 -9.26
N LEU A 134 5.85 7.31 -9.25
CA LEU A 134 4.75 6.53 -8.68
C LEU A 134 4.80 6.58 -7.15
N VAL A 135 3.65 6.82 -6.55
CA VAL A 135 3.45 6.75 -5.10
C VAL A 135 2.21 5.93 -4.81
N GLY A 136 2.24 5.10 -3.77
CA GLY A 136 1.07 4.31 -3.42
C GLY A 136 1.24 3.50 -2.15
N LEU A 137 0.13 3.00 -1.66
CA LEU A 137 0.07 2.01 -0.60
C LEU A 137 -0.31 0.66 -1.19
N PHE A 138 0.23 -0.39 -0.59
CA PHE A 138 -0.10 -1.79 -0.86
C PHE A 138 -0.79 -2.38 0.36
N ARG A 139 -1.36 -3.56 0.20
CA ARG A 139 -2.04 -4.28 1.28
C ARG A 139 -1.84 -5.76 1.06
N ASP A 140 -1.74 -6.52 2.15
CA ASP A 140 -1.83 -7.97 2.14
C ASP A 140 -2.97 -8.44 1.18
N PRO A 141 -2.69 -9.33 0.21
CA PRO A 141 -3.65 -9.69 -0.83
C PRO A 141 -4.95 -10.29 -0.28
N ASP A 142 -4.85 -11.09 0.76
CA ASP A 142 -5.97 -11.79 1.37
C ASP A 142 -6.89 -10.79 2.11
N GLN A 143 -6.30 -9.88 2.88
CA GLN A 143 -7.01 -8.77 3.51
C GLN A 143 -7.64 -7.81 2.48
N ARG A 144 -6.93 -7.55 1.36
CA ARG A 144 -7.44 -6.73 0.25
C ARG A 144 -8.68 -7.36 -0.38
N LEU A 145 -8.64 -8.66 -0.68
CA LEU A 145 -9.76 -9.41 -1.27
C LEU A 145 -10.98 -9.44 -0.35
N LEU A 146 -10.78 -9.76 0.94
CA LEU A 146 -11.86 -9.76 1.93
C LEU A 146 -12.49 -8.37 2.07
N SER A 147 -11.68 -7.31 2.16
CA SER A 147 -12.18 -5.94 2.22
C SER A 147 -12.98 -5.55 0.98
N LEU A 148 -12.53 -5.98 -0.21
CA LEU A 148 -13.23 -5.67 -1.46
C LEU A 148 -14.57 -6.41 -1.51
N TYR A 149 -14.58 -7.70 -1.18
CA TYR A 149 -15.79 -8.52 -1.11
C TYR A 149 -16.83 -7.98 -0.12
N HIS A 150 -16.42 -7.60 1.09
CA HIS A 150 -17.31 -7.06 2.13
C HIS A 150 -17.86 -5.67 1.76
N SER A 151 -17.18 -4.94 0.89
CA SER A 151 -17.65 -3.66 0.36
C SER A 151 -18.53 -3.75 -0.88
N TRP A 152 -18.74 -4.95 -1.43
CA TRP A 152 -19.57 -5.15 -2.61
C TRP A 152 -20.97 -4.58 -2.39
N GLY A 153 -21.39 -3.68 -3.29
CA GLY A 153 -22.72 -3.05 -3.27
C GLY A 153 -22.94 -2.01 -2.15
N ASN A 154 -21.90 -1.68 -1.37
CA ASN A 154 -22.02 -0.81 -0.19
C ASN A 154 -21.35 0.57 -0.35
N GLY A 155 -21.02 0.98 -1.58
CA GLY A 155 -20.47 2.31 -1.87
C GLY A 155 -21.48 3.18 -2.63
N PRO A 156 -21.38 4.53 -2.58
CA PRO A 156 -22.20 5.37 -3.44
C PRO A 156 -21.87 5.12 -4.91
N ASP A 157 -22.87 5.26 -5.77
CA ASP A 157 -22.86 4.94 -7.22
C ASP A 157 -21.78 5.66 -8.06
N CYS A 158 -21.05 6.59 -7.45
CA CYS A 158 -20.01 7.38 -8.08
C CYS A 158 -18.59 6.80 -7.92
N PHE A 159 -18.41 5.70 -7.18
CA PHE A 159 -17.14 4.99 -7.15
C PHE A 159 -17.11 3.90 -8.24
N ASP A 160 -15.99 3.84 -8.96
CA ASP A 160 -15.74 3.08 -10.20
C ASP A 160 -16.19 1.60 -10.17
N TRP A 161 -16.01 0.93 -9.02
CA TRP A 161 -16.45 -0.46 -8.83
C TRP A 161 -17.94 -0.71 -9.00
N SER A 162 -18.75 0.34 -8.87
CA SER A 162 -20.18 0.23 -9.13
C SER A 162 -20.46 -0.10 -10.59
N GLU A 163 -19.60 0.24 -11.56
CA GLU A 163 -19.84 -0.09 -12.98
C GLU A 163 -19.47 -1.54 -13.31
N THR A 164 -18.29 -2.01 -12.89
CA THR A 164 -17.85 -3.40 -13.11
C THR A 164 -18.85 -4.41 -12.54
N PHE A 165 -19.49 -4.06 -11.41
CA PHE A 165 -20.37 -4.98 -10.68
C PHE A 165 -21.84 -4.56 -10.66
N LYS A 166 -22.24 -3.46 -11.34
CA LYS A 166 -23.60 -2.86 -11.25
C LYS A 166 -24.73 -3.85 -11.48
N ASN A 167 -24.49 -4.77 -12.40
CA ASN A 167 -25.48 -5.73 -12.88
C ASN A 167 -25.17 -7.16 -12.46
N MET A 168 -24.21 -7.35 -11.53
CA MET A 168 -23.81 -8.66 -11.05
C MET A 168 -24.42 -8.92 -9.67
N THR A 169 -25.08 -10.07 -9.53
CA THR A 169 -25.38 -10.63 -8.21
C THR A 169 -24.06 -10.91 -7.51
N LYS A 170 -23.93 -10.53 -6.23
CA LYS A 170 -22.73 -10.84 -5.43
C LYS A 170 -22.48 -12.36 -5.46
N PRO A 171 -21.38 -12.84 -6.08
CA PRO A 171 -21.13 -14.26 -6.20
C PRO A 171 -20.68 -14.84 -4.85
N PRO A 172 -20.71 -16.16 -4.65
CA PRO A 172 -20.05 -16.81 -3.53
C PRO A 172 -18.57 -16.39 -3.43
N PHE A 173 -18.04 -16.34 -2.21
CA PHE A 173 -16.72 -15.77 -1.96
C PHE A 173 -15.60 -16.40 -2.79
N LEU A 174 -15.56 -17.73 -2.94
CA LEU A 174 -14.49 -18.38 -3.72
C LEU A 174 -14.54 -18.06 -5.20
N GLU A 175 -15.74 -17.92 -5.77
CA GLU A 175 -15.90 -17.48 -7.16
C GLU A 175 -15.46 -16.02 -7.32
N TYR A 176 -15.81 -15.17 -6.34
CA TYR A 176 -15.32 -13.80 -6.30
C TYR A 176 -13.79 -13.72 -6.21
N ALA A 177 -13.19 -14.51 -5.31
CA ALA A 177 -11.76 -14.52 -5.07
C ALA A 177 -10.99 -14.96 -6.34
N ASP A 178 -11.49 -15.96 -7.06
CA ASP A 178 -10.91 -16.41 -8.33
C ASP A 178 -10.98 -15.31 -9.42
N LEU A 179 -12.11 -14.60 -9.54
CA LEU A 179 -12.26 -13.47 -10.47
C LEU A 179 -11.34 -12.29 -10.16
N MET A 180 -11.02 -12.08 -8.88
CA MET A 180 -10.24 -10.93 -8.42
C MET A 180 -8.75 -11.22 -8.25
N LYS A 181 -8.35 -12.48 -8.51
CA LYS A 181 -6.99 -12.96 -8.37
C LYS A 181 -6.03 -12.19 -9.26
N GLY A 182 -4.93 -11.70 -8.69
CA GLY A 182 -3.94 -10.92 -9.43
C GLY A 182 -4.36 -9.47 -9.71
N GLY A 183 -5.31 -8.92 -8.96
CA GLY A 183 -5.83 -7.56 -9.18
C GLY A 183 -4.76 -6.45 -9.10
N MET A 184 -3.83 -6.52 -8.14
CA MET A 184 -2.68 -5.59 -8.07
C MET A 184 -1.78 -5.78 -9.29
N THR A 185 -1.51 -7.04 -9.62
CA THR A 185 -0.67 -7.43 -10.76
C THR A 185 -1.24 -6.89 -12.07
N TYR A 186 -2.55 -7.01 -12.29
CA TYR A 186 -3.24 -6.47 -13.46
C TYR A 186 -3.00 -4.97 -13.57
N GLN A 187 -3.33 -4.20 -12.52
CA GLN A 187 -3.21 -2.75 -12.57
C GLN A 187 -1.77 -2.31 -12.85
N LEU A 188 -0.77 -2.99 -12.30
CA LEU A 188 0.63 -2.63 -12.52
C LEU A 188 1.15 -2.98 -13.91
N THR A 189 0.62 -4.02 -14.56
CA THR A 189 1.19 -4.56 -15.81
C THR A 189 0.43 -4.13 -17.06
N GLN A 190 -0.88 -3.88 -16.94
CA GLN A 190 -1.71 -3.63 -18.10
C GLN A 190 -1.43 -2.27 -18.74
N VAL A 191 -1.48 -2.28 -20.07
CA VAL A 191 -1.27 -1.12 -20.93
C VAL A 191 -2.49 -0.96 -21.80
N ASP A 192 -3.22 0.13 -21.63
CA ASP A 192 -4.08 0.60 -22.72
C ASP A 192 -3.26 1.42 -23.68
N GLN A 193 -3.01 0.91 -24.89
CA GLN A 193 -2.40 1.72 -25.94
C GLN A 193 -3.40 2.70 -26.58
N ARG A 194 -4.69 2.61 -26.25
CA ARG A 194 -5.78 3.38 -26.86
C ARG A 194 -6.51 4.31 -25.89
N SER A 195 -6.33 4.14 -24.59
CA SER A 195 -7.00 4.96 -23.56
C SER A 195 -6.01 5.90 -22.87
N THR A 196 -6.28 7.19 -22.94
CA THR A 196 -5.67 8.22 -22.07
C THR A 196 -6.19 8.14 -20.63
N VAL A 197 -7.16 7.27 -20.38
CA VAL A 197 -7.92 7.14 -19.14
C VAL A 197 -7.83 5.69 -18.67
N GLY A 198 -6.67 5.04 -18.81
CA GLY A 198 -6.41 3.66 -18.35
C GLY A 198 -7.37 2.57 -18.88
N THR A 199 -7.09 1.31 -18.56
CA THR A 199 -8.04 0.20 -18.79
C THR A 199 -8.67 -0.18 -17.45
N PRO A 200 -10.02 -0.25 -17.34
CA PRO A 200 -10.69 -0.86 -16.20
C PRO A 200 -10.21 -2.30 -15.97
N LEU A 201 -10.34 -2.82 -14.75
CA LEU A 201 -9.99 -4.21 -14.46
C LEU A 201 -10.86 -5.17 -15.30
N ASP A 202 -10.21 -5.95 -16.17
CA ASP A 202 -10.82 -7.11 -16.82
C ASP A 202 -10.63 -8.35 -15.94
N VAL A 203 -11.65 -8.65 -15.12
CA VAL A 203 -11.69 -9.80 -14.19
C VAL A 203 -11.64 -11.15 -14.91
N HIS A 204 -11.82 -11.18 -16.24
CA HIS A 204 -11.75 -12.41 -17.02
C HIS A 204 -10.36 -12.66 -17.63
N ARG A 205 -9.44 -11.70 -17.53
CA ARG A 205 -8.05 -11.88 -17.95
C ARG A 205 -7.25 -12.50 -16.81
N PRO A 206 -6.89 -13.80 -16.87
CA PRO A 206 -6.08 -14.41 -15.83
C PRO A 206 -4.68 -13.79 -15.82
N MET A 207 -4.17 -13.53 -14.63
CA MET A 207 -2.81 -13.06 -14.42
C MET A 207 -1.86 -14.24 -14.22
N THR A 208 -0.66 -14.15 -14.80
CA THR A 208 0.37 -15.19 -14.71
C THR A 208 1.47 -14.82 -13.73
N SER A 209 2.28 -15.81 -13.35
CA SER A 209 3.48 -15.56 -12.54
C SER A 209 4.48 -14.63 -13.24
N ASP A 210 4.54 -14.61 -14.57
CA ASP A 210 5.44 -13.70 -15.30
C ASP A 210 4.90 -12.27 -15.30
N ASP A 211 3.58 -12.07 -15.37
CA ASP A 211 2.98 -10.76 -15.12
C ASP A 211 3.30 -10.28 -13.69
N ALA A 212 3.22 -11.17 -12.70
CA ALA A 212 3.53 -10.86 -11.30
C ALA A 212 4.99 -10.44 -11.10
N LYS A 213 5.93 -11.10 -11.78
CA LYS A 213 7.36 -10.72 -11.77
C LYS A 213 7.57 -9.34 -12.39
N GLU A 214 6.90 -9.03 -13.49
CA GLU A 214 6.99 -7.69 -14.10
C GLU A 214 6.36 -6.62 -13.19
N ALA A 215 5.20 -6.88 -12.59
CA ALA A 215 4.59 -5.99 -11.60
C ALA A 215 5.52 -5.75 -10.39
N SER A 216 6.11 -6.82 -9.84
CA SER A 216 7.11 -6.76 -8.77
C SER A 216 8.32 -5.89 -9.16
N ARG A 217 8.85 -6.05 -10.37
CA ARG A 217 9.93 -5.21 -10.91
C ARG A 217 9.52 -3.74 -10.98
N ARG A 218 8.29 -3.43 -11.44
CA ARG A 218 7.76 -2.06 -11.49
C ARG A 218 7.63 -1.43 -10.11
N VAL A 219 7.20 -2.19 -9.09
CA VAL A 219 7.18 -1.73 -7.69
C VAL A 219 8.58 -1.36 -7.22
N ARG A 220 9.56 -2.23 -7.46
CA ARG A 220 10.94 -2.05 -6.99
C ARG A 220 11.66 -0.89 -7.64
N GLU A 221 11.43 -0.66 -8.93
CA GLU A 221 12.21 0.30 -9.71
C GLU A 221 11.47 1.60 -10.07
N GLY A 222 10.14 1.61 -9.99
CA GLY A 222 9.32 2.68 -10.54
C GLY A 222 8.64 3.56 -9.50
N PHE A 223 8.57 3.13 -8.25
CA PHE A 223 7.95 3.91 -7.19
C PHE A 223 8.96 4.82 -6.51
N ALA A 224 8.58 6.10 -6.42
CA ALA A 224 9.22 7.08 -5.56
C ALA A 224 8.89 6.80 -4.09
N PHE A 225 7.70 6.25 -3.81
CA PHE A 225 7.28 5.86 -2.46
C PHE A 225 6.38 4.63 -2.48
N VAL A 226 6.63 3.72 -1.55
CA VAL A 226 5.83 2.52 -1.29
C VAL A 226 5.54 2.46 0.20
N GLY A 227 4.27 2.45 0.57
CA GLY A 227 3.82 2.14 1.93
C GLY A 227 2.90 0.93 1.98
N LEU A 228 2.48 0.55 3.19
CA LEU A 228 1.59 -0.58 3.46
C LEU A 228 0.38 -0.11 4.27
N THR A 229 -0.79 -0.68 3.99
CA THR A 229 -2.07 -0.26 4.58
C THR A 229 -2.15 -0.68 6.06
N GLU A 230 -1.68 -1.88 6.37
CA GLU A 230 -1.55 -2.48 7.70
C GLU A 230 -0.48 -1.80 8.57
N GLU A 231 0.42 -1.03 7.95
CA GLU A 231 1.43 -0.21 8.63
C GLU A 231 1.15 1.28 8.36
N TRP A 232 -0.13 1.69 8.46
CA TRP A 232 -0.61 3.01 8.07
C TRP A 232 0.26 4.14 8.65
N ASP A 233 0.37 4.17 9.98
CA ASP A 233 1.07 5.24 10.68
C ASP A 233 2.55 5.34 10.27
N MET A 234 3.21 4.18 10.14
CA MET A 234 4.59 4.11 9.69
C MET A 234 4.73 4.55 8.24
N SER A 235 3.76 4.24 7.39
CA SER A 235 3.72 4.65 6.00
C SER A 235 3.58 6.17 5.86
N ILE A 236 2.68 6.79 6.63
CA ILE A 236 2.54 8.26 6.66
C ILE A 236 3.83 8.91 7.17
N CYS A 237 4.39 8.43 8.28
CA CYS A 237 5.66 8.98 8.76
C CYS A 237 6.79 8.82 7.74
N LEU A 238 6.94 7.63 7.14
CA LEU A 238 7.96 7.38 6.12
C LEU A 238 7.79 8.34 4.95
N PHE A 239 6.55 8.54 4.49
CA PHE A 239 6.24 9.47 3.41
C PHE A 239 6.78 10.89 3.70
N HIS A 240 6.51 11.41 4.89
CA HIS A 240 7.02 12.72 5.33
C HIS A 240 8.53 12.75 5.59
N LYS A 241 9.15 11.64 6.02
CA LYS A 241 10.62 11.56 6.09
C LYS A 241 11.26 11.59 4.71
N MET A 242 10.61 10.97 3.72
CA MET A 242 11.09 10.91 2.35
C MET A 242 10.92 12.25 1.64
N PHE A 243 9.76 12.89 1.73
CA PHE A 243 9.43 14.07 0.92
C PHE A 243 9.30 15.38 1.70
N GLY A 244 9.43 15.34 3.03
CA GLY A 244 9.34 16.51 3.89
C GLY A 244 7.91 16.85 4.31
N GLY A 245 7.73 18.07 4.81
CA GLY A 245 6.45 18.51 5.37
C GLY A 245 6.18 18.02 6.79
N HIS A 246 5.13 18.56 7.39
CA HIS A 246 4.64 18.14 8.71
C HIS A 246 3.43 17.24 8.54
N CYS A 247 3.38 16.15 9.30
CA CYS A 247 2.20 15.31 9.36
C CYS A 247 1.02 16.09 9.94
N ARG A 248 -0.19 15.71 9.53
CA ARG A 248 -1.45 16.32 9.96
C ARG A 248 -2.40 15.26 10.49
N ALA A 249 -3.34 15.68 11.34
CA ALA A 249 -4.28 14.74 11.99
C ALA A 249 -5.11 13.98 10.95
N GLU A 250 -5.54 14.69 9.90
CA GLU A 250 -6.41 14.22 8.82
C GLU A 250 -5.76 13.13 7.95
N GLU A 251 -4.45 12.94 8.03
CA GLU A 251 -3.70 11.88 7.35
C GLU A 251 -3.82 10.53 8.07
N PHE A 252 -4.24 10.54 9.33
CA PHE A 252 -4.42 9.36 10.17
C PHE A 252 -5.89 8.95 10.33
N GLU A 253 -6.79 9.66 9.67
CA GLU A 253 -8.22 9.36 9.69
C GLU A 253 -8.61 8.41 8.56
N ASP A 254 -9.45 7.42 8.86
CA ASP A 254 -10.13 6.65 7.83
C ASP A 254 -11.32 7.46 7.30
N VAL A 255 -11.10 8.22 6.23
CA VAL A 255 -12.16 8.99 5.55
C VAL A 255 -13.11 8.13 4.71
N ARG A 256 -12.85 6.81 4.64
CA ARG A 256 -13.67 5.87 3.88
C ARG A 256 -13.83 4.54 4.63
N PRO A 257 -14.42 4.55 5.83
CA PRO A 257 -14.65 3.35 6.59
C PRO A 257 -15.58 2.41 5.82
N THR A 258 -15.36 1.11 5.99
CA THR A 258 -16.27 0.12 5.40
C THR A 258 -17.65 0.18 6.07
N SER A 259 -18.70 -0.27 5.39
CA SER A 259 -20.08 -0.23 5.92
C SER A 259 -20.28 -1.04 7.20
N SER A 260 -19.39 -1.98 7.51
CA SER A 260 -19.34 -2.72 8.78
C SER A 260 -18.72 -1.92 9.93
N GLY A 261 -18.27 -0.68 9.69
CA GLY A 261 -17.52 0.14 10.64
C GLY A 261 -16.10 -0.38 10.91
N LYS A 262 -15.63 -1.41 10.18
CA LYS A 262 -14.26 -1.88 10.28
C LYS A 262 -13.33 -0.87 9.60
N ASP A 263 -12.43 -0.33 10.41
CA ASP A 263 -11.25 0.43 10.00
C ASP A 263 -10.20 -0.52 9.38
N ALA A 264 -9.32 0.02 8.54
CA ALA A 264 -8.15 -0.66 8.00
C ALA A 264 -7.22 -1.24 9.10
N SER A 265 -7.28 -0.72 10.32
CA SER A 265 -6.55 -1.24 11.49
C SER A 265 -7.06 -2.58 12.02
N VAL A 266 -8.23 -3.05 11.57
CA VAL A 266 -8.83 -4.32 11.98
C VAL A 266 -8.80 -5.31 10.85
N ASP A 267 -8.04 -6.39 11.03
CA ASP A 267 -7.97 -7.47 10.07
C ASP A 267 -9.31 -8.21 9.94
N TYR A 268 -9.58 -8.66 8.72
CA TYR A 268 -10.63 -9.62 8.42
C TYR A 268 -10.20 -11.02 8.86
N ASP A 269 -11.18 -11.85 9.21
CA ASP A 269 -10.95 -13.25 9.54
C ASP A 269 -10.61 -14.01 8.25
N THR A 270 -9.34 -14.38 8.09
CA THR A 270 -8.84 -15.08 6.91
C THR A 270 -9.38 -16.50 6.79
N SER A 271 -10.05 -17.05 7.82
CA SER A 271 -10.75 -18.35 7.69
C SER A 271 -11.88 -18.31 6.66
N GLU A 272 -12.45 -17.13 6.37
CA GLU A 272 -13.42 -16.90 5.29
C GLU A 272 -12.87 -17.29 3.91
N LEU A 273 -11.54 -17.27 3.73
CA LEU A 273 -10.89 -17.65 2.48
C LEU A 273 -10.96 -19.17 2.21
N MET A 274 -11.26 -19.99 3.22
CA MET A 274 -11.31 -21.46 3.09
C MET A 274 -10.05 -22.06 2.46
N GLY A 275 -8.88 -21.47 2.75
CA GLY A 275 -7.59 -21.88 2.19
C GLY A 275 -7.26 -21.32 0.80
N PHE A 276 -8.13 -20.48 0.22
CA PHE A 276 -7.76 -19.65 -0.91
C PHE A 276 -6.65 -18.67 -0.51
N HIS A 277 -5.73 -18.41 -1.44
CA HIS A 277 -4.68 -17.42 -1.30
C HIS A 277 -4.34 -16.87 -2.69
N ASP A 278 -4.21 -15.55 -2.81
CA ASP A 278 -3.83 -14.89 -4.06
C ASP A 278 -2.31 -14.92 -4.26
N ASP A 279 -1.79 -16.09 -4.63
CA ASP A 279 -0.37 -16.33 -4.87
C ASP A 279 0.25 -15.47 -5.99
N ILE A 280 -0.57 -14.89 -6.86
CA ILE A 280 -0.14 -13.97 -7.92
C ILE A 280 0.16 -12.59 -7.33
N ASP A 281 -0.80 -12.02 -6.61
CA ASP A 281 -0.62 -10.73 -5.94
C ASP A 281 0.36 -10.79 -4.76
N GLU A 282 0.55 -11.97 -4.14
CA GLU A 282 1.56 -12.18 -3.10
C GLU A 282 2.97 -11.84 -3.59
N ILE A 283 3.31 -12.14 -4.84
CA ILE A 283 4.62 -11.80 -5.43
C ILE A 283 4.81 -10.27 -5.50
N VAL A 284 3.74 -9.53 -5.78
CA VAL A 284 3.75 -8.07 -5.84
C VAL A 284 3.81 -7.47 -4.44
N TYR A 285 2.99 -7.98 -3.52
CA TYR A 285 2.94 -7.52 -2.14
C TYR A 285 4.28 -7.75 -1.42
N SER A 286 4.88 -8.95 -1.56
CA SER A 286 6.22 -9.24 -1.07
C SER A 286 7.26 -8.23 -1.59
N ALA A 287 7.11 -7.77 -2.83
CA ALA A 287 7.98 -6.73 -3.39
C ALA A 287 7.78 -5.36 -2.75
N ALA A 288 6.54 -4.98 -2.51
CA ALA A 288 6.20 -3.75 -1.81
C ALA A 288 6.71 -3.77 -0.36
N LEU A 289 6.53 -4.90 0.34
CA LEU A 289 7.02 -5.12 1.71
C LEU A 289 8.53 -4.94 1.82
N ASP A 290 9.29 -5.49 0.87
CA ASP A 290 10.75 -5.31 0.82
C ASP A 290 11.17 -3.85 0.61
N VAL A 291 10.50 -3.13 -0.30
CA VAL A 291 10.79 -1.71 -0.57
C VAL A 291 10.48 -0.88 0.67
N PHE A 292 9.29 -1.10 1.26
CA PHE A 292 8.87 -0.43 2.48
C PHE A 292 9.87 -0.65 3.63
N LYS A 293 10.20 -1.91 3.95
CA LYS A 293 11.17 -2.24 5.01
C LYS A 293 12.55 -1.64 4.75
N THR A 294 13.00 -1.66 3.49
CA THR A 294 14.28 -1.03 3.10
C THR A 294 14.25 0.47 3.36
N ASN A 295 13.16 1.15 2.97
CA ASN A 295 13.00 2.58 3.17
C ASN A 295 12.83 2.95 4.66
N VAL A 296 12.14 2.14 5.46
CA VAL A 296 12.05 2.33 6.91
C VAL A 296 13.45 2.39 7.54
N VAL A 297 14.35 1.49 7.16
CA VAL A 297 15.74 1.51 7.61
C VAL A 297 16.49 2.72 7.06
N LEU A 298 16.40 2.95 5.75
CA LEU A 298 17.13 4.00 5.03
C LEU A 298 16.83 5.40 5.59
N TYR A 299 15.56 5.67 5.87
CA TYR A 299 15.08 6.96 6.37
C TYR A 299 14.97 7.01 7.90
N ASN A 300 15.51 6.00 8.59
CA ASN A 300 15.52 5.90 10.05
C ASN A 300 14.13 6.10 10.68
N VAL A 301 13.12 5.45 10.09
CA VAL A 301 11.73 5.45 10.57
C VAL A 301 11.59 4.47 11.73
N SER A 302 11.06 4.96 12.85
CA SER A 302 10.76 4.18 14.04
C SER A 302 9.70 4.90 14.86
N GLN A 303 9.12 4.22 15.85
CA GLN A 303 8.18 4.82 16.79
C GLN A 303 8.72 6.13 17.40
N ASP A 304 10.00 6.13 17.80
CA ASP A 304 10.63 7.31 18.38
C ASP A 304 10.91 8.41 17.36
N SER A 305 11.42 8.06 16.17
CA SER A 305 11.75 9.07 15.16
C SER A 305 10.52 9.70 14.50
N CYS A 306 9.36 9.03 14.64
CA CYS A 306 8.05 9.45 14.15
C CYS A 306 7.14 10.05 15.23
N ARG A 307 7.63 10.22 16.47
CA ARG A 307 6.81 10.71 17.60
C ARG A 307 6.07 12.02 17.30
N SER A 308 6.71 12.95 16.57
CA SER A 308 6.08 14.22 16.18
C SER A 308 4.92 14.03 15.20
N CYS A 309 4.98 13.00 14.37
CA CYS A 309 3.93 12.62 13.43
C CYS A 309 2.75 12.01 14.19
N PHE A 310 3.02 11.16 15.19
CA PHE A 310 1.94 10.51 15.95
C PHE A 310 1.29 11.40 17.00
N SER A 311 1.99 12.44 17.46
CA SER A 311 1.42 13.40 18.41
C SER A 311 0.29 14.27 17.84
N VAL A 312 0.11 14.28 16.52
CA VAL A 312 -1.01 15.01 15.89
C VAL A 312 -2.27 14.16 15.75
N ARG A 313 -2.24 12.86 16.07
CA ARG A 313 -3.45 12.04 16.12
C ARG A 313 -4.35 12.55 17.25
N SER A 314 -5.59 12.89 16.90
CA SER A 314 -6.63 13.28 17.85
C SER A 314 -7.17 12.11 18.65
#